data_AF-A0A7Y1UQ48-F1
#
_entry.id   AF-A0A7Y1UQ48-F1
#
_cell.length_a   1.000
_cell.length_b   1.000
_cell.length_c   1.000
_cell.angle_alpha   90.00
_cell.angle_beta   90.00
_cell.angle_gamma   90.00
#
_symmetry.space_group_name_H-M   'P 1'
#
loop_
_entity.id
_entity.type
_entity.pdbx_description
1 polymer ?
#
loop_
_entity_poly.entity_id
_entity_poly.type
_entity_poly.pdbx_seq_one_letter_code
_entity_poly.pdbx_strand_id
1 'polypeptide(L)' 'MAKRARERARQAKQKAKQEKREAATDNDTALSADQETALMEEFAQLSARFEAKTISLDDFTAERERIFTELGIEAG' A
#
# COMPACT_ATOMS: atom_id res chain seq x y z
N MET A 1 -19.73 -13.47 43.13
CA MET A 1 -20.10 -12.43 42.13
C MET A 1 -18.92 -11.58 41.61
N ALA A 2 -17.81 -11.40 42.34
CA ALA A 2 -16.73 -10.46 41.93
C ALA A 2 -15.73 -10.94 40.84
N LYS A 3 -15.54 -12.26 40.65
CA LYS A 3 -14.62 -12.79 39.63
C LYS A 3 -15.07 -12.45 38.20
N ARG A 4 -16.38 -12.52 37.93
CA ARG A 4 -16.96 -12.26 36.60
C ARG A 4 -16.81 -10.79 36.15
N ALA A 5 -16.80 -9.85 37.08
CA ALA A 5 -16.61 -8.43 36.78
C ALA A 5 -15.17 -8.11 36.34
N ARG A 6 -14.17 -8.72 36.99
CA ARG A 6 -12.76 -8.55 36.63
C ARG A 6 -12.43 -9.16 35.26
N GLU A 7 -13.07 -10.26 34.90
CA GLU A 7 -12.86 -10.92 33.61
C GLU A 7 -13.41 -10.09 32.45
N ARG A 8 -14.62 -9.54 32.58
CA ARG A 8 -15.23 -8.64 31.58
C ARG A 8 -14.42 -7.37 31.36
N ALA A 9 -13.86 -6.79 32.42
CA ALA A 9 -13.03 -5.60 32.33
C ALA A 9 -11.70 -5.86 31.58
N ARG A 10 -11.12 -7.06 31.69
CA ARG A 10 -9.93 -7.46 30.93
C ARG A 10 -10.24 -7.65 29.45
N GLN A 11 -11.35 -8.32 29.14
CA GLN A 11 -11.79 -8.54 27.75
C GLN A 11 -12.15 -7.22 27.06
N ALA A 12 -12.84 -6.30 27.74
CA ALA A 12 -13.17 -4.98 27.19
C ALA A 12 -11.92 -4.15 26.87
N LYS A 13 -10.87 -4.20 27.71
CA LYS A 13 -9.61 -3.51 27.46
C LYS A 13 -8.82 -4.13 26.30
N GLN A 14 -8.86 -5.45 26.15
CA GLN A 14 -8.23 -6.12 25.01
C GLN A 14 -8.95 -5.81 23.71
N LYS A 15 -10.28 -5.86 23.70
CA LYS A 15 -11.10 -5.50 22.52
C LYS A 15 -10.89 -4.05 22.11
N ALA A 16 -10.88 -3.11 23.06
CA ALA A 16 -10.59 -1.70 22.78
C ALA A 16 -9.16 -1.45 22.27
N LYS A 17 -8.19 -2.30 22.65
CA LYS A 17 -6.81 -2.22 22.12
C LYS A 17 -6.70 -2.82 20.73
N GLN A 18 -7.53 -3.81 20.41
CA GLN A 18 -7.60 -4.45 19.09
C GLN A 18 -8.32 -3.55 18.08
N GLU A 19 -9.47 -2.97 18.45
CA GLU A 19 -10.19 -1.98 17.64
C GLU A 19 -9.32 -0.74 17.36
N LYS A 20 -8.49 -0.30 18.32
CA LYS A 20 -7.52 0.78 18.10
C LYS A 20 -6.36 0.41 17.18
N ARG A 21 -6.01 -0.88 17.07
CA ARG A 21 -5.00 -1.34 16.10
C ARG A 21 -5.62 -1.41 14.71
N GLU A 22 -6.82 -1.96 14.58
CA GLU A 22 -7.53 -2.03 13.31
C GLU A 22 -7.84 -0.64 12.74
N ALA A 23 -8.22 0.34 13.59
CA ALA A 23 -8.45 1.72 13.16
C ALA A 23 -7.18 2.52 12.85
N ALA A 24 -6.00 2.06 13.29
CA ALA A 24 -4.71 2.70 12.98
C ALA A 24 -4.07 2.15 11.70
N THR A 25 -4.46 0.96 11.24
CA THR A 25 -3.96 0.37 9.98
C THR A 25 -4.70 0.88 8.74
N ASP A 26 -5.74 1.70 8.90
CA ASP A 26 -6.60 2.17 7.80
C ASP A 26 -6.15 3.53 7.22
N ASN A 27 -4.97 4.03 7.60
CA ASN A 27 -4.40 5.30 7.11
C ASN A 27 -2.96 5.17 6.61
N ASP A 28 -2.47 3.95 6.46
CA ASP A 28 -1.24 3.67 5.74
C ASP A 28 -1.68 2.90 4.49
N THR A 29 -1.98 3.63 3.41
CA THR A 29 -2.24 3.08 2.07
C THR A 29 -0.94 2.49 1.51
N ALA A 30 -0.33 1.57 2.25
CA ALA A 30 0.69 0.69 1.73
C ALA A 30 0.03 -0.14 0.64
N LEU A 31 0.59 -0.10 -0.57
CA LEU A 31 0.19 -0.99 -1.64
C LEU A 31 0.19 -2.43 -1.15
N SER A 32 -0.81 -3.20 -1.56
CA SER A 32 -0.71 -4.65 -1.38
C SER A 32 0.45 -5.20 -2.21
N ALA A 33 1.02 -6.33 -1.80
CA ALA A 33 2.09 -6.99 -2.55
C ALA A 33 1.69 -7.31 -4.01
N ASP A 34 0.41 -7.61 -4.23
CA ASP A 34 -0.13 -7.84 -5.58
C ASP A 34 -0.17 -6.55 -6.41
N GLN A 35 -0.52 -5.41 -5.80
CA GLN A 35 -0.52 -4.10 -6.47
C GLN A 35 0.91 -3.64 -6.79
N GLU A 36 1.84 -3.81 -5.87
CA GLU A 36 3.26 -3.51 -6.10
C GLU A 36 3.81 -4.38 -7.25
N THR A 37 3.50 -5.68 -7.25
CA THR A 37 3.92 -6.59 -8.33
C THR A 37 3.35 -6.18 -9.68
N ALA A 38 2.07 -5.80 -9.75
CA ALA A 38 1.44 -5.34 -10.97
C ALA A 38 2.09 -4.05 -11.51
N LEU A 39 2.41 -3.09 -10.63
CA LEU A 39 3.09 -1.85 -11.00
C LEU A 39 4.52 -2.10 -11.50
N MET A 40 5.24 -3.05 -10.90
CA MET A 40 6.57 -3.46 -11.36
C MET A 40 6.53 -4.15 -12.74
N GLU A 41 5.54 -5.00 -12.98
CA GLU A 41 5.32 -5.60 -14.30
C GLU A 41 4.97 -4.53 -15.35
N GLU A 42 4.14 -3.56 -14.99
CA GLU A 42 3.81 -2.44 -15.86
C GLU A 42 5.05 -1.62 -16.23
N PHE A 43 5.91 -1.32 -15.26
CA PHE A 43 7.17 -0.62 -15.49
C PHE A 43 8.13 -1.40 -16.41
N ALA A 44 8.19 -2.73 -16.26
CA ALA A 44 8.99 -3.58 -17.14
C ALA A 44 8.47 -3.53 -18.59
N GLN A 45 7.15 -3.57 -18.79
CA GLN A 45 6.54 -3.43 -20.12
C GLN A 45 6.78 -2.04 -20.72
N LEU A 46 6.66 -0.98 -19.92
CA LEU A 46 6.94 0.39 -20.33
C LEU A 46 8.39 0.54 -20.80
N SER A 47 9.34 0.00 -20.04
CA SER A 47 10.77 0.00 -20.38
C SER A 47 11.03 -0.74 -21.69
N ALA A 48 10.43 -1.92 -21.88
CA ALA A 48 10.56 -2.67 -23.13
C ALA A 48 10.00 -1.91 -24.35
N ARG A 49 8.88 -1.18 -24.18
CA ARG A 49 8.31 -0.33 -25.24
C ARG A 49 9.23 0.84 -25.59
N PHE A 50 9.82 1.46 -24.58
CA PHE A 50 10.78 2.55 -24.79
C PHE A 50 12.07 2.07 -25.47
N GLU A 51 12.63 0.93 -25.06
CA GLU A 51 13.79 0.31 -25.71
C GLU A 51 13.50 -0.08 -27.16
N ALA A 52 12.29 -0.60 -27.42
CA ALA A 52 11.81 -0.89 -28.77
C ALA A 52 11.49 0.37 -29.60
N LYS A 53 11.62 1.58 -29.01
CA LYS A 53 11.29 2.88 -29.62
C LYS A 53 9.86 2.96 -30.15
N THR A 54 8.92 2.27 -29.50
CA THR A 54 7.50 2.29 -29.86
C THR A 54 6.72 3.40 -29.17
N ILE A 55 7.32 4.04 -28.16
CA ILE A 55 6.82 5.22 -27.46
C ILE A 55 7.89 6.32 -27.42
N SER A 56 7.46 7.57 -27.25
CA SER A 56 8.39 8.70 -27.11
C SER A 56 9.01 8.75 -25.70
N LEU A 57 10.07 9.56 -25.55
CA LEU A 57 10.66 9.83 -24.24
C LEU A 57 9.67 10.56 -23.32
N ASP A 58 8.84 11.43 -23.88
CA ASP A 58 7.84 12.19 -23.12
C ASP A 58 6.77 11.24 -22.57
N ASP A 59 6.26 10.33 -23.40
CA ASP A 59 5.30 9.29 -22.98
C ASP A 59 5.91 8.36 -21.93
N PHE A 60 7.16 7.92 -22.15
CA PHE A 60 7.87 7.09 -21.17
C PHE A 60 8.02 7.78 -19.81
N THR A 61 8.37 9.06 -19.81
CA THR A 61 8.58 9.83 -18.58
C THR A 61 7.26 10.03 -17.84
N ALA A 62 6.18 10.39 -18.54
CA ALA A 62 4.86 10.56 -17.95
C ALA A 62 4.33 9.27 -17.31
N GLU A 63 4.41 8.14 -18.02
CA GLU A 63 3.94 6.85 -17.50
C GLU A 63 4.83 6.34 -16.35
N ARG A 64 6.15 6.57 -16.43
CA ARG A 64 7.07 6.22 -15.33
C ARG A 64 6.75 7.01 -14.07
N GLU A 65 6.50 8.31 -14.19
CA GLU A 65 6.11 9.16 -13.05
C GLU A 65 4.79 8.69 -12.44
N ARG A 66 3.79 8.31 -13.26
CA ARG A 66 2.54 7.71 -12.79
C ARG A 66 2.80 6.46 -11.95
N ILE A 67 3.55 5.50 -12.50
CA ILE A 67 3.85 4.23 -11.81
C ILE A 67 4.61 4.48 -10.51
N PHE A 68 5.58 5.40 -10.51
CA PHE A 68 6.40 5.68 -9.33
C PHE A 68 5.60 6.40 -8.24
N THR A 69 4.68 7.30 -8.64
CA THR A 69 3.73 7.95 -7.72
C THR A 69 2.81 6.91 -7.09
N GLU A 70 2.29 5.97 -7.89
CA GLU A 70 1.45 4.88 -7.38
C GLU A 70 2.23 3.94 -6.46
N LEU A 71 3.52 3.71 -6.73
CA LEU A 71 4.45 2.98 -5.86
C LEU A 71 4.84 3.74 -4.58
N GLY A 72 4.48 5.02 -4.44
CA GLY A 72 4.92 5.86 -3.33
C GLY A 72 6.42 6.19 -3.36
N ILE A 73 7.07 6.01 -4.51
CA ILE A 73 8.48 6.36 -4.74
C ILE A 73 8.49 7.80 -5.27
N GLU A 74 8.20 8.77 -4.40
CA GLU A 74 8.41 10.17 -4.74
C GLU A 74 9.92 10.44 -4.83
N ALA A 75 10.38 10.89 -5.99
CA ALA A 75 11.74 11.37 -6.17
C ALA A 75 11.89 12.72 -5.42
N GLY A 76 12.23 12.63 -4.13
CA GLY A 76 12.69 13.76 -3.32
C GLY A 76 14.08 14.24 -3.71
#